data_AF-A0A6F8ZJU2-F1
#
_entry.id   AF-A0A6F8ZJU2-F1
#
_cell.length_a   1.000
_cell.length_b   1.000
_cell.length_c   1.000
_cell.angle_alpha   90.00
_cell.angle_beta   90.00
_cell.angle_gamma   90.00
#
_symmetry.space_group_name_H-M   'P 1'
#
loop_
_entity.id
_entity.type
_entity.pdbx_description
1 polymer ?
#
loop_
_entity_poly.entity_id
_entity_poly.type
_entity_poly.pdbx_seq_one_letter_code
_entity_poly.pdbx_strand_id
1 'polypeptide(L)'
;MGLLSRVSTIFKSKVNSVLDRAEDPRETLEYSYQRQVEQLQNVRRGVAEVVTSKKRVELELAKLEALAKQYDDDARDAVAAGRDDLATAALTRKQGVTAQIESLKSQVADLEKEEARLLDLQEKLRVQVETFRTKKEVVKAQYAAAQAQVRIGEATTGLGEEMEDVNLALERAQERTEALRARASAIEELSTVKTAAALEAPSTGDDIRDELNRMKSGNSVSEELARLKAEMGKGQLPPAGGEPESGQ
;
A
#
# COMPACT_ATOMS: atom_id res chain seq x y z
N MET A 1 -20.05 1.52 -28.29
CA MET A 1 -19.48 0.98 -27.04
C MET A 1 -19.92 1.85 -25.88
N GLY A 2 -20.21 1.30 -24.70
CA GLY A 2 -20.57 2.09 -23.51
C GLY A 2 -21.34 1.31 -22.45
N LEU A 3 -21.31 1.83 -21.22
CA LEU A 3 -22.02 1.37 -20.01
C LEU A 3 -21.71 -0.06 -19.51
N LEU A 4 -21.89 -1.11 -20.33
CA LEU A 4 -21.79 -2.51 -19.89
C LEU A 4 -20.38 -2.90 -19.37
N SER A 5 -19.31 -2.30 -19.89
CA SER A 5 -17.95 -2.54 -19.40
C SER A 5 -17.74 -2.05 -17.96
N ARG A 6 -18.34 -0.92 -17.56
CA ARG A 6 -18.14 -0.32 -16.23
C ARG A 6 -18.84 -1.08 -15.11
N VAL A 7 -19.94 -1.79 -15.40
CA VAL A 7 -20.67 -2.59 -14.41
C VAL A 7 -19.89 -3.86 -14.02
N SER A 8 -19.24 -4.50 -14.99
CA SER A 8 -18.43 -5.72 -14.77
C SER A 8 -17.27 -5.49 -13.80
N THR A 9 -16.54 -4.37 -13.95
CA THR A 9 -15.39 -4.02 -13.10
C THR A 9 -15.78 -3.81 -11.63
N ILE A 10 -16.92 -3.17 -11.38
CA ILE A 10 -17.42 -2.89 -10.01
C ILE A 10 -17.83 -4.18 -9.28
N PHE A 11 -18.31 -5.19 -10.01
CA PHE A 11 -18.65 -6.48 -9.40
C PHE A 11 -17.40 -7.33 -9.09
N LYS A 12 -16.41 -7.35 -10.00
CA LYS A 12 -15.14 -8.08 -9.76
C LYS A 12 -14.38 -7.56 -8.55
N SER A 13 -14.26 -6.24 -8.36
CA SER A 13 -13.52 -5.67 -7.23
C SER A 13 -14.10 -6.05 -5.87
N LYS A 14 -15.44 -6.16 -5.77
CA LYS A 14 -16.08 -6.57 -4.51
C LYS A 14 -15.91 -8.05 -4.18
N VAL A 15 -15.84 -8.94 -5.17
CA VAL A 15 -15.68 -10.39 -4.93
C VAL A 15 -14.31 -10.70 -4.30
N ASN A 16 -13.21 -10.12 -4.80
CA ASN A 16 -11.91 -10.20 -4.11
C ASN A 16 -12.01 -9.68 -2.66
N SER A 17 -12.53 -8.46 -2.48
CA SER A 17 -12.57 -7.80 -1.16
C SER A 17 -13.40 -8.50 -0.06
N VAL A 18 -14.17 -9.53 -0.41
CA VAL A 18 -14.93 -10.39 0.50
C VAL A 18 -14.22 -11.73 0.74
N LEU A 19 -13.51 -12.26 -0.26
CA LEU A 19 -12.69 -13.47 -0.13
C LEU A 19 -11.41 -13.19 0.69
N ASP A 20 -10.68 -12.12 0.35
CA ASP A 20 -9.48 -11.65 1.07
C ASP A 20 -9.77 -11.39 2.57
N ARG A 21 -11.03 -11.05 2.89
CA ARG A 21 -11.48 -10.71 4.24
C ARG A 21 -11.75 -11.93 5.13
N ALA A 22 -11.71 -13.14 4.57
CA ALA A 22 -11.72 -14.38 5.33
C ALA A 22 -10.30 -14.85 5.71
N GLU A 23 -9.25 -14.25 5.15
CA GLU A 23 -7.87 -14.75 5.23
C GLU A 23 -6.87 -13.80 5.92
N ASP A 24 -7.29 -12.67 6.51
CA ASP A 24 -6.35 -11.75 7.16
C ASP A 24 -5.60 -12.46 8.32
N PRO A 25 -4.28 -12.73 8.17
CA PRO A 25 -3.55 -13.52 9.15
C PRO A 25 -3.41 -12.75 10.47
N ARG A 26 -3.56 -11.42 10.47
CA ARG A 26 -3.39 -10.57 11.65
C ARG A 26 -4.48 -10.86 12.68
N GLU A 27 -5.73 -11.00 12.26
CA GLU A 27 -6.84 -11.30 13.17
C GLU A 27 -6.74 -12.73 13.74
N THR A 28 -6.43 -13.71 12.87
CA THR A 28 -6.24 -15.12 13.27
C THR A 28 -5.07 -15.28 14.26
N LEU A 29 -3.96 -14.57 14.04
CA LEU A 29 -2.81 -14.59 14.95
C LEU A 29 -3.10 -13.83 16.26
N GLU A 30 -3.84 -12.72 16.24
CA GLU A 30 -4.22 -11.99 17.47
C GLU A 30 -5.15 -12.84 18.35
N TYR A 31 -6.16 -13.48 17.76
CA TYR A 31 -7.02 -14.45 18.44
C TYR A 31 -6.22 -15.62 19.03
N SER A 32 -5.29 -16.17 18.27
CA SER A 32 -4.42 -17.28 18.70
C SER A 32 -3.48 -16.87 19.83
N TYR A 33 -2.98 -15.62 19.83
CA TYR A 33 -2.19 -15.07 20.93
C TYR A 33 -3.04 -14.89 22.19
N GLN A 34 -4.24 -14.31 22.07
CA GLN A 34 -5.15 -14.12 23.20
C GLN A 34 -5.55 -15.46 23.86
N ARG A 35 -5.81 -16.50 23.07
CA ARG A 35 -6.04 -17.89 23.53
C ARG A 35 -4.86 -18.43 24.36
N GLN A 36 -3.62 -18.21 23.92
CA GLN A 36 -2.42 -18.66 24.66
C GLN A 36 -2.21 -17.87 25.96
N VAL A 37 -2.50 -16.57 25.96
CA VAL A 37 -2.47 -15.73 27.18
C VAL A 37 -3.53 -16.20 28.19
N GLU A 38 -4.74 -16.52 27.74
CA GLU A 38 -5.80 -17.09 28.57
C GLU A 38 -5.38 -18.45 29.17
N GLN A 39 -4.81 -19.34 28.36
CA GLN A 39 -4.26 -20.63 28.83
C GLN A 39 -3.18 -20.42 29.91
N LEU A 40 -2.25 -19.46 29.72
CA LEU A 40 -1.23 -19.13 30.71
C LEU A 40 -1.82 -18.57 32.01
N GLN A 41 -2.91 -17.79 31.95
CA GLN A 41 -3.64 -17.36 33.14
C GLN A 41 -4.34 -18.52 33.86
N ASN A 42 -4.88 -19.48 33.12
CA ASN A 42 -5.53 -20.67 33.70
C ASN A 42 -4.53 -21.62 34.36
N VAL A 43 -3.33 -21.83 33.77
CA VAL A 43 -2.25 -22.57 34.44
C VAL A 43 -1.79 -21.85 35.71
N ARG A 44 -1.64 -20.51 35.69
CA ARG A 44 -1.34 -19.71 36.89
C ARG A 44 -2.37 -19.87 38.02
N ARG A 45 -3.66 -19.96 37.68
CA ARG A 45 -4.74 -20.26 38.65
C ARG A 45 -4.58 -21.66 39.23
N GLY A 46 -4.37 -22.67 38.38
CA GLY A 46 -4.15 -24.05 38.81
C GLY A 46 -2.94 -24.21 39.76
N VAL A 47 -1.82 -23.53 39.47
CA VAL A 47 -0.66 -23.46 40.40
C VAL A 47 -1.09 -22.89 41.75
N ALA A 48 -1.79 -21.75 41.79
CA ALA A 48 -2.22 -21.12 43.03
C ALA A 48 -3.22 -21.98 43.82
N GLU A 49 -4.11 -22.71 43.13
CA GLU A 49 -5.06 -23.66 43.74
C GLU A 49 -4.33 -24.86 44.36
N VAL A 50 -3.36 -25.46 43.67
CA VAL A 50 -2.53 -26.56 44.20
C VAL A 50 -1.68 -26.11 45.39
N VAL A 51 -1.03 -24.94 45.31
CA VAL A 51 -0.27 -24.35 46.44
C VAL A 51 -1.18 -24.09 47.65
N THR A 52 -2.39 -23.58 47.42
CA THR A 52 -3.37 -23.33 48.50
C THR A 52 -3.85 -24.64 49.13
N SER A 53 -4.11 -25.67 48.30
CA SER A 53 -4.47 -27.01 48.75
C SER A 53 -3.36 -27.64 49.58
N LYS A 54 -2.11 -27.64 49.08
CA LYS A 54 -0.93 -28.13 49.81
C LYS A 54 -0.78 -27.43 51.15
N LYS A 55 -0.87 -26.09 51.17
CA LYS A 55 -0.70 -25.34 52.42
C LYS A 55 -1.80 -25.60 53.44
N ARG A 56 -3.03 -25.91 53.00
CA ARG A 56 -4.11 -26.39 53.88
C ARG A 56 -3.76 -27.75 54.49
N VAL A 57 -3.26 -28.70 53.70
CA VAL A 57 -2.85 -30.03 54.19
C VAL A 57 -1.66 -29.94 55.16
N GLU A 58 -0.66 -29.11 54.85
CA GLU A 58 0.47 -28.82 55.77
C GLU A 58 -0.02 -28.28 57.13
N LEU A 59 -1.00 -27.37 57.14
CA LEU A 59 -1.58 -26.79 58.35
C LEU A 59 -2.46 -27.77 59.14
N GLU A 60 -2.91 -28.87 58.52
CA GLU A 60 -3.61 -29.96 59.18
C GLU A 60 -2.61 -30.98 59.75
N LEU A 61 -1.62 -31.35 58.95
CA LEU A 61 -0.47 -32.18 59.34
C LEU A 61 0.24 -31.62 60.59
N ALA A 62 0.56 -30.32 60.61
CA ALA A 62 1.24 -29.69 61.75
C ALA A 62 0.42 -29.75 63.06
N LYS A 63 -0.92 -29.76 62.98
CA LYS A 63 -1.79 -29.95 64.17
C LYS A 63 -1.76 -31.38 64.66
N LEU A 64 -1.78 -32.36 63.75
CA LEU A 64 -1.67 -33.77 64.11
C LEU A 64 -0.29 -34.09 64.68
N GLU A 65 0.80 -33.54 64.14
CA GLU A 65 2.14 -33.68 64.71
C GLU A 65 2.26 -33.09 66.11
N ALA A 66 1.65 -31.92 66.36
CA ALA A 66 1.56 -31.35 67.70
C ALA A 66 0.75 -32.23 68.67
N LEU A 67 -0.37 -32.81 68.23
CA LEU A 67 -1.19 -33.73 69.03
C LEU A 67 -0.47 -35.06 69.32
N ALA A 68 0.24 -35.61 68.32
CA ALA A 68 1.07 -36.80 68.49
C ALA A 68 2.25 -36.55 69.44
N LYS A 69 2.77 -35.32 69.51
CA LYS A 69 3.74 -34.91 70.55
C LYS A 69 3.07 -34.82 71.93
N GLN A 70 1.87 -34.24 72.04
CA GLN A 70 1.14 -34.19 73.32
C GLN A 70 0.92 -35.60 73.90
N TYR A 71 0.43 -36.55 73.10
CA TYR A 71 0.29 -37.94 73.55
C TYR A 71 1.63 -38.67 73.82
N ASP A 72 2.74 -38.19 73.29
CA ASP A 72 4.10 -38.69 73.59
C ASP A 72 4.62 -38.17 74.93
N ASP A 73 4.29 -36.93 75.28
CA ASP A 73 4.61 -36.31 76.57
C ASP A 73 3.68 -36.83 77.68
N ASP A 74 2.37 -36.92 77.43
CA ASP A 74 1.39 -37.57 78.32
C ASP A 74 1.84 -38.99 78.73
N ALA A 75 2.39 -39.74 77.77
CA ALA A 75 2.90 -41.09 78.01
C ALA A 75 4.16 -41.10 78.89
N ARG A 76 5.07 -40.13 78.71
CA ARG A 76 6.26 -39.97 79.58
C ARG A 76 5.86 -39.66 81.02
N ASP A 77 4.94 -38.72 81.21
CA ASP A 77 4.47 -38.30 82.53
C ASP A 77 3.70 -39.43 83.23
N ALA A 78 2.90 -40.22 82.48
CA ALA A 78 2.25 -41.41 83.00
C ALA A 78 3.25 -42.50 83.46
N VAL A 79 4.30 -42.78 82.69
CA VAL A 79 5.38 -43.71 83.10
C VAL A 79 6.14 -43.18 84.32
N ALA A 80 6.46 -41.88 84.36
CA ALA A 80 7.12 -41.25 85.50
C ALA A 80 6.25 -41.31 86.78
N ALA A 81 4.93 -41.31 86.64
CA ALA A 81 3.96 -41.50 87.71
C ALA A 81 3.64 -42.97 88.05
N GLY A 82 4.27 -43.94 87.38
CA GLY A 82 4.03 -45.38 87.58
C GLY A 82 2.65 -45.86 87.12
N ARG A 83 2.08 -45.23 86.09
CA ARG A 83 0.73 -45.50 85.56
C ARG A 83 0.79 -46.06 84.13
N ASP A 84 1.22 -47.31 84.04
CA ASP A 84 1.39 -48.03 82.77
C ASP A 84 0.08 -48.16 81.96
N ASP A 85 -1.08 -48.13 82.63
CA ASP A 85 -2.40 -48.11 82.02
C ASP A 85 -2.65 -46.81 81.23
N LEU A 86 -2.36 -45.66 81.84
CA LEU A 86 -2.48 -44.35 81.21
C LEU A 86 -1.43 -44.17 80.11
N ALA A 87 -0.20 -44.65 80.34
CA ALA A 87 0.87 -44.61 79.34
C ALA A 87 0.49 -45.43 78.09
N THR A 88 -0.04 -46.65 78.28
CA THR A 88 -0.52 -47.50 77.18
C THR A 88 -1.67 -46.85 76.41
N ALA A 89 -2.61 -46.21 77.12
CA ALA A 89 -3.73 -45.49 76.50
C ALA A 89 -3.26 -44.26 75.69
N ALA A 90 -2.30 -43.49 76.20
CA ALA A 90 -1.70 -42.36 75.49
C ALA A 90 -0.94 -42.81 74.23
N LEU A 91 -0.11 -43.85 74.34
CA LEU A 91 0.62 -44.43 73.19
C LEU A 91 -0.32 -45.00 72.12
N THR A 92 -1.44 -45.62 72.51
CA THR A 92 -2.45 -46.11 71.57
C THR A 92 -3.12 -44.95 70.81
N ARG A 93 -3.43 -43.84 71.49
CA ARG A 93 -3.94 -42.62 70.83
C ARG A 93 -2.88 -42.01 69.89
N LYS A 94 -1.63 -41.94 70.33
CA LYS A 94 -0.49 -41.49 69.51
C LYS A 94 -0.39 -42.30 68.22
N GLN A 95 -0.43 -43.63 68.29
CA GLN A 95 -0.37 -44.52 67.12
C GLN A 95 -1.50 -44.24 66.12
N GLY A 96 -2.72 -44.01 66.60
CA GLY A 96 -3.86 -43.63 65.76
C GLY A 96 -3.71 -42.27 65.05
N VAL A 97 -2.96 -41.32 65.64
CA VAL A 97 -2.61 -40.04 65.01
C VAL A 97 -1.42 -40.19 64.05
N THR A 98 -0.42 -41.02 64.37
CA THR A 98 0.74 -41.29 63.49
C THR A 98 0.30 -41.83 62.12
N ALA A 99 -0.66 -42.75 62.08
CA ALA A 99 -1.20 -43.28 60.81
C ALA A 99 -1.86 -42.18 59.93
N GLN A 100 -2.46 -41.16 60.55
CA GLN A 100 -3.02 -40.00 59.84
C GLN A 100 -1.90 -39.06 59.36
N ILE A 101 -0.88 -38.81 60.20
CA ILE A 101 0.33 -38.05 59.84
C ILE A 101 1.01 -38.64 58.59
N GLU A 102 1.17 -39.97 58.53
CA GLU A 102 1.77 -40.68 57.39
C GLU A 102 0.92 -40.51 56.11
N SER A 103 -0.41 -40.63 56.21
CA SER A 103 -1.32 -40.38 55.09
C SER A 103 -1.24 -38.94 54.57
N LEU A 104 -1.26 -37.94 55.46
CA LEU A 104 -1.15 -36.53 55.07
C LEU A 104 0.23 -36.21 54.48
N LYS A 105 1.31 -36.83 54.97
CA LYS A 105 2.66 -36.68 54.39
C LYS A 105 2.75 -37.21 52.95
N SER A 106 2.09 -38.33 52.63
CA SER A 106 1.97 -38.77 51.23
C SER A 106 1.21 -37.75 50.39
N GLN A 107 0.08 -37.24 50.88
CA GLN A 107 -0.73 -36.25 50.16
C GLN A 107 0.03 -34.94 49.91
N VAL A 108 0.81 -34.45 50.87
CA VAL A 108 1.71 -33.29 50.66
C VAL A 108 2.73 -33.62 49.56
N ALA A 109 3.44 -34.75 49.65
CA ALA A 109 4.46 -35.13 48.67
C ALA A 109 3.89 -35.33 47.25
N ASP A 110 2.63 -35.74 47.11
CA ASP A 110 1.96 -35.84 45.81
C ASP A 110 1.51 -34.47 45.27
N LEU A 111 1.06 -33.56 46.14
CA LEU A 111 0.76 -32.17 45.77
C LEU A 111 2.04 -31.40 45.37
N GLU A 112 3.20 -31.67 45.99
CA GLU A 112 4.49 -31.08 45.59
C GLU A 112 4.94 -31.50 44.19
N LYS A 113 4.69 -32.76 43.79
CA LYS A 113 4.99 -33.25 42.44
C LYS A 113 4.13 -32.52 41.40
N GLU A 114 2.84 -32.35 41.66
CA GLU A 114 1.93 -31.65 40.73
C GLU A 114 2.18 -30.14 40.72
N GLU A 115 2.53 -29.52 41.86
CA GLU A 115 3.00 -28.12 41.91
C GLU A 115 4.23 -27.91 41.01
N ALA A 116 5.27 -28.73 41.17
CA ALA A 116 6.48 -28.66 40.34
C ALA A 116 6.19 -28.86 38.85
N ARG A 117 5.29 -29.80 38.52
CA ARG A 117 4.84 -30.06 37.15
C ARG A 117 4.07 -28.89 36.53
N LEU A 118 3.18 -28.26 37.30
CA LEU A 118 2.42 -27.11 36.83
C LEU A 118 3.29 -25.86 36.69
N LEU A 119 4.32 -25.69 37.53
CA LEU A 119 5.33 -24.63 37.39
C LEU A 119 6.18 -24.81 36.11
N ASP A 120 6.63 -26.03 35.81
CA ASP A 120 7.31 -26.37 34.55
C ASP A 120 6.42 -26.12 33.32
N LEU A 121 5.15 -26.55 33.38
CA LEU A 121 4.17 -26.28 32.32
C LEU A 121 3.93 -24.78 32.13
N GLN A 122 3.80 -24.02 33.22
CA GLN A 122 3.64 -22.57 33.21
C GLN A 122 4.81 -21.88 32.51
N GLU A 123 6.04 -22.29 32.80
CA GLU A 123 7.25 -21.69 32.21
C GLU A 123 7.38 -22.04 30.73
N LYS A 124 7.15 -23.30 30.34
CA LYS A 124 7.07 -23.73 28.94
C LYS A 124 6.03 -22.93 28.16
N LEU A 125 4.84 -22.74 28.73
CA LEU A 125 3.76 -21.98 28.10
C LEU A 125 4.08 -20.48 28.03
N ARG A 126 4.76 -19.90 29.04
CA ARG A 126 5.27 -18.52 29.02
C ARG A 126 6.24 -18.29 27.86
N VAL A 127 7.21 -19.20 27.67
CA VAL A 127 8.18 -19.12 26.57
C VAL A 127 7.48 -19.28 25.21
N GLN A 128 6.48 -20.14 25.10
CA GLN A 128 5.66 -20.29 23.88
C GLN A 128 4.88 -19.00 23.56
N VAL A 129 4.19 -18.41 24.54
CA VAL A 129 3.44 -17.14 24.40
C VAL A 129 4.34 -16.01 23.88
N GLU A 130 5.53 -15.83 24.45
CA GLU A 130 6.48 -14.79 24.03
C GLU A 130 7.09 -15.06 22.63
N THR A 131 7.38 -16.33 22.33
CA THR A 131 7.82 -16.75 21.00
C THR A 131 6.73 -16.48 19.96
N PHE A 132 5.47 -16.76 20.30
CA PHE A 132 4.32 -16.52 19.44
C PHE A 132 4.04 -15.03 19.25
N ARG A 133 4.11 -14.21 20.31
CA ARG A 133 4.03 -12.74 20.25
C ARG A 133 5.02 -12.17 19.25
N THR A 134 6.27 -12.63 19.33
CA THR A 134 7.35 -12.21 18.43
C THR A 134 7.07 -12.62 16.98
N LYS A 135 6.66 -13.87 16.74
CA LYS A 135 6.29 -14.36 15.39
C LYS A 135 5.08 -13.62 14.81
N LYS A 136 4.06 -13.30 15.62
CA LYS A 136 2.88 -12.53 15.22
C LYS A 136 3.26 -11.18 14.63
N GLU A 137 4.07 -10.39 15.34
CA GLU A 137 4.46 -9.05 14.86
C GLU A 137 5.36 -9.12 13.62
N VAL A 138 6.23 -10.14 13.50
CA VAL A 138 7.02 -10.38 12.27
C VAL A 138 6.13 -10.69 11.07
N VAL A 139 5.19 -11.63 11.19
CA VAL A 139 4.27 -12.00 10.10
C VAL A 139 3.35 -10.83 9.72
N LYS A 140 2.87 -10.07 10.71
CA LYS A 140 2.06 -8.85 10.54
C LYS A 140 2.82 -7.74 9.81
N ALA A 141 4.12 -7.56 10.09
CA ALA A 141 4.98 -6.64 9.37
C ALA A 141 5.28 -7.11 7.93
N GLN A 142 5.55 -8.40 7.74
CA GLN A 142 5.76 -9.00 6.41
C GLN A 142 4.50 -8.89 5.53
N TYR A 143 3.32 -9.18 6.08
CA TYR A 143 2.04 -9.03 5.39
C TYR A 143 1.77 -7.56 5.02
N ALA A 144 2.05 -6.60 5.92
CA ALA A 144 1.92 -5.18 5.61
C ALA A 144 2.89 -4.72 4.51
N ALA A 145 4.12 -5.22 4.50
CA ALA A 145 5.10 -4.93 3.45
C ALA A 145 4.69 -5.53 2.09
N ALA A 146 4.24 -6.79 2.06
CA ALA A 146 3.73 -7.43 0.84
C ALA A 146 2.49 -6.70 0.30
N GLN A 147 1.54 -6.31 1.17
CA GLN A 147 0.37 -5.53 0.79
C GLN A 147 0.75 -4.14 0.24
N ALA A 148 1.83 -3.52 0.73
CA ALA A 148 2.35 -2.28 0.16
C ALA A 148 3.01 -2.50 -1.21
N GLN A 149 3.77 -3.59 -1.39
CA GLN A 149 4.37 -3.97 -2.68
C GLN A 149 3.31 -4.23 -3.75
N VAL A 150 2.24 -4.96 -3.42
CA VAL A 150 1.11 -5.18 -4.35
C VAL A 150 0.48 -3.86 -4.78
N ARG A 151 0.14 -2.96 -3.84
CA ARG A 151 -0.43 -1.64 -4.16
C ARG A 151 0.47 -0.78 -5.03
N ILE A 152 1.79 -0.80 -4.79
CA ILE A 152 2.77 -0.08 -5.62
C ILE A 152 2.83 -0.68 -7.02
N GLY A 153 2.81 -2.01 -7.13
CA GLY A 153 2.72 -2.72 -8.41
C GLY A 153 1.47 -2.33 -9.19
N GLU A 154 0.28 -2.49 -8.59
CA GLU A 154 -1.03 -2.14 -9.17
C GLU A 154 -1.09 -0.67 -9.63
N ALA A 155 -0.60 0.26 -8.80
CA ALA A 155 -0.54 1.68 -9.17
C ALA A 155 0.43 1.94 -10.34
N THR A 156 1.57 1.24 -10.39
CA THR A 156 2.56 1.39 -11.47
C THR A 156 2.04 0.78 -12.78
N THR A 157 1.36 -0.36 -12.73
CA THR A 157 0.75 -0.97 -13.93
C THR A 157 -0.45 -0.17 -14.44
N GLY A 158 -1.29 0.35 -13.55
CA GLY A 158 -2.42 1.22 -13.94
C GLY A 158 -1.96 2.54 -14.57
N LEU A 159 -0.89 3.14 -14.03
CA LEU A 159 -0.22 4.28 -14.67
C LEU A 159 0.41 3.89 -16.02
N GLY A 160 0.89 2.65 -16.18
CA GLY A 160 1.40 2.12 -17.44
C GLY A 160 0.33 2.07 -18.53
N GLU A 161 -0.83 1.49 -18.24
CA GLU A 161 -1.97 1.42 -19.17
C GLU A 161 -2.46 2.83 -19.57
N GLU A 162 -2.61 3.75 -18.61
CA GLU A 162 -3.04 5.13 -18.89
C GLU A 162 -1.98 5.94 -19.67
N MET A 163 -0.68 5.71 -19.42
CA MET A 163 0.41 6.32 -20.20
C MET A 163 0.51 5.76 -21.62
N GLU A 164 0.23 4.48 -21.85
CA GLU A 164 0.23 3.87 -23.19
C GLU A 164 -0.90 4.49 -24.05
N ASP A 165 -2.12 4.57 -23.52
CA ASP A 165 -3.26 5.22 -24.18
C ASP A 165 -2.99 6.71 -24.48
N VAL A 166 -2.35 7.44 -23.55
CA VAL A 166 -1.97 8.85 -23.74
C VAL A 166 -0.88 9.04 -24.80
N ASN A 167 0.13 8.17 -24.84
CA ASN A 167 1.17 8.22 -25.88
C ASN A 167 0.58 7.91 -27.27
N LEU A 168 -0.27 6.90 -27.38
CA LEU A 168 -1.03 6.58 -28.60
C LEU A 168 -2.01 7.68 -29.01
N ALA A 169 -2.47 8.53 -28.09
CA ALA A 169 -3.26 9.72 -28.42
C ALA A 169 -2.37 10.88 -28.92
N LEU A 170 -1.18 11.05 -28.35
CA LEU A 170 -0.21 12.08 -28.71
C LEU A 170 0.40 11.85 -30.11
N GLU A 171 0.79 10.61 -30.42
CA GLU A 171 1.33 10.20 -31.72
C GLU A 171 0.33 10.54 -32.86
N ARG A 172 -0.93 10.10 -32.72
CA ARG A 172 -2.01 10.42 -33.69
C ARG A 172 -2.29 11.92 -33.82
N ALA A 173 -2.05 12.70 -32.76
CA ALA A 173 -2.17 14.16 -32.80
C ALA A 173 -0.99 14.82 -33.55
N GLN A 174 0.21 14.25 -33.44
CA GLN A 174 1.39 14.65 -34.21
C GLN A 174 1.20 14.32 -35.70
N GLU A 175 0.89 13.07 -36.05
CA GLU A 175 0.59 12.64 -37.44
C GLU A 175 -0.43 13.57 -38.11
N ARG A 176 -1.54 13.87 -37.41
CA ARG A 176 -2.61 14.72 -37.92
C ARG A 176 -2.19 16.19 -38.06
N THR A 177 -1.28 16.66 -37.22
CA THR A 177 -0.70 18.01 -37.32
C THR A 177 0.25 18.09 -38.51
N GLU A 178 1.05 17.06 -38.77
CA GLU A 178 1.95 16.98 -39.92
C GLU A 178 1.16 16.86 -41.23
N ALA A 179 0.12 16.03 -41.28
CA ALA A 179 -0.79 15.95 -42.43
C ALA A 179 -1.49 17.29 -42.72
N LEU A 180 -1.84 18.07 -41.68
CA LEU A 180 -2.38 19.42 -41.84
C LEU A 180 -1.33 20.42 -42.34
N ARG A 181 -0.07 20.34 -41.86
CA ARG A 181 1.05 21.16 -42.37
C ARG A 181 1.39 20.86 -43.83
N ALA A 182 1.51 19.58 -44.19
CA ALA A 182 1.75 19.15 -45.57
C ALA A 182 0.62 19.61 -46.51
N ARG A 183 -0.63 19.52 -46.05
CA ARG A 183 -1.79 20.05 -46.80
C ARG A 183 -1.78 21.57 -46.90
N ALA A 184 -1.30 22.30 -45.88
CA ALA A 184 -1.14 23.75 -45.94
C ALA A 184 -0.06 24.15 -46.97
N SER A 185 1.12 23.50 -46.93
CA SER A 185 2.19 23.70 -47.93
C SER A 185 1.68 23.45 -49.36
N ALA A 186 0.98 22.33 -49.58
CA ALA A 186 0.40 22.02 -50.89
C ALA A 186 -0.66 23.04 -51.35
N ILE A 187 -1.39 23.68 -50.43
CA ILE A 187 -2.33 24.77 -50.76
C ILE A 187 -1.58 26.07 -51.06
N GLU A 188 -0.49 26.36 -50.35
CA GLU A 188 0.37 27.53 -50.56
C GLU A 188 1.09 27.43 -51.92
N GLU A 189 1.70 26.29 -52.22
CA GLU A 189 2.24 25.92 -53.54
C GLU A 189 1.16 26.05 -54.64
N LEU A 190 -0.03 25.47 -54.45
CA LEU A 190 -1.11 25.61 -55.44
C LEU A 190 -1.57 27.06 -55.61
N SER A 191 -1.50 27.88 -54.55
CA SER A 191 -1.86 29.30 -54.60
C SER A 191 -0.81 30.14 -55.33
N THR A 192 0.48 29.87 -55.14
CA THR A 192 1.57 30.54 -55.89
C THR A 192 1.56 30.13 -57.36
N VAL A 193 1.31 28.85 -57.67
CA VAL A 193 1.07 28.39 -59.05
C VAL A 193 -0.19 29.07 -59.64
N LYS A 194 -1.25 29.26 -58.86
CA LYS A 194 -2.47 29.93 -59.33
C LYS A 194 -2.29 31.44 -59.52
N THR A 195 -1.48 32.12 -58.73
CA THR A 195 -1.14 33.54 -58.97
C THR A 195 -0.19 33.71 -60.15
N ALA A 196 0.73 32.77 -60.38
CA ALA A 196 1.51 32.71 -61.62
C ALA A 196 0.60 32.53 -62.85
N ALA A 197 -0.33 31.56 -62.82
CA ALA A 197 -1.30 31.34 -63.90
C ALA A 197 -2.31 32.51 -64.07
N ALA A 198 -2.57 33.30 -63.03
CA ALA A 198 -3.42 34.49 -63.10
C ALA A 198 -2.77 35.67 -63.85
N LEU A 199 -1.49 35.60 -64.19
CA LEU A 199 -0.82 36.53 -65.10
C LEU A 199 -1.04 36.17 -66.59
N GLU A 200 -1.61 35.00 -66.90
CA GLU A 200 -1.80 34.50 -68.28
C GLU A 200 -3.26 34.11 -68.60
N ALA A 201 -4.22 34.99 -68.31
CA ALA A 201 -5.58 34.91 -68.86
C ALA A 201 -6.17 36.31 -69.16
N PRO A 202 -6.83 36.54 -70.31
CA PRO A 202 -7.12 37.89 -70.80
C PRO A 202 -8.40 38.52 -70.24
N SER A 203 -8.35 39.83 -69.98
CA SER A 203 -9.52 40.68 -69.73
C SER A 203 -10.30 40.93 -71.03
N THR A 204 -11.62 40.80 -70.98
CA THR A 204 -12.48 40.91 -72.18
C THR A 204 -12.89 42.34 -72.51
N GLY A 205 -12.27 42.91 -73.55
CA GLY A 205 -12.93 43.68 -74.60
C GLY A 205 -13.49 45.07 -74.31
N ASP A 206 -12.76 46.10 -74.77
CA ASP A 206 -13.38 47.15 -75.62
C ASP A 206 -12.38 47.77 -76.65
N ASP A 207 -11.07 47.75 -76.38
CA ASP A 207 -10.03 48.51 -77.11
C ASP A 207 -9.90 48.24 -78.63
N ILE A 208 -10.35 47.07 -79.11
CA ILE A 208 -10.21 46.64 -80.53
C ILE A 208 -10.97 47.58 -81.49
N ARG A 209 -11.95 48.35 -81.01
CA ARG A 209 -12.72 49.29 -81.85
C ARG A 209 -12.00 50.62 -82.12
N ASP A 210 -11.15 51.08 -81.22
CA ASP A 210 -10.45 52.36 -81.37
C ASP A 210 -9.14 52.23 -82.18
N GLU A 211 -8.45 51.09 -82.05
CA GLU A 211 -7.24 50.81 -82.83
C GLU A 211 -7.52 50.78 -84.35
N LEU A 212 -8.67 50.25 -84.75
CA LEU A 212 -9.05 50.09 -86.17
C LEU A 212 -9.31 51.42 -86.89
N ASN A 213 -9.61 52.50 -86.15
CA ASN A 213 -9.80 53.84 -86.71
C ASN A 213 -8.46 54.58 -86.97
N ARG A 214 -7.35 54.18 -86.33
CA ARG A 214 -6.05 54.85 -86.49
C ARG A 214 -5.29 54.50 -87.78
N MET A 215 -5.65 53.40 -88.46
CA MET A 215 -4.99 52.98 -89.72
C MET A 215 -5.74 53.38 -91.00
N LYS A 216 -6.75 54.27 -90.94
CA LYS A 216 -7.57 54.66 -92.11
C LYS A 216 -7.75 56.16 -92.33
N SER A 217 -6.73 56.98 -92.05
CA SER A 217 -6.44 58.29 -92.67
C SER A 217 -5.14 58.85 -92.08
N GLY A 218 -4.26 59.54 -92.81
CA GLY A 218 -4.23 59.84 -94.24
C GLY A 218 -2.99 60.69 -94.58
N ASN A 219 -2.44 60.54 -95.79
CA ASN A 219 -1.14 61.10 -96.20
C ASN A 219 -0.91 62.58 -95.86
N SER A 220 0.31 62.91 -95.37
CA SER A 220 1.19 63.84 -96.10
C SER A 220 2.63 63.82 -95.56
N VAL A 221 3.60 63.57 -96.45
CA VAL A 221 5.03 63.86 -96.22
C VAL A 221 5.38 65.04 -97.12
N SER A 222 5.19 66.27 -96.63
CA SER A 222 5.74 67.51 -97.24
C SER A 222 5.47 68.79 -96.40
N GLU A 223 5.49 68.69 -95.07
CA GLU A 223 5.60 69.85 -94.14
C GLU A 223 6.58 69.46 -93.01
N GLU A 224 7.78 68.96 -93.28
CA GLU A 224 8.89 69.72 -93.86
C GLU A 224 8.94 71.22 -93.49
N LEU A 225 10.11 71.64 -92.98
CA LEU A 225 10.62 73.01 -93.02
C LEU A 225 9.68 74.13 -92.54
N ALA A 226 9.77 74.45 -91.23
CA ALA A 226 10.73 75.49 -90.80
C ALA A 226 10.53 76.02 -89.37
N ARG A 227 9.31 75.98 -88.80
CA ARG A 227 8.84 77.15 -88.00
C ARG A 227 8.80 77.06 -86.47
N LEU A 228 8.90 75.88 -85.88
CA LEU A 228 9.14 75.70 -84.44
C LEU A 228 10.33 74.75 -84.31
N LYS A 229 11.58 75.25 -84.34
CA LYS A 229 12.27 75.98 -83.25
C LYS A 229 12.34 75.10 -81.99
N ALA A 230 13.51 74.78 -81.45
CA ALA A 230 14.50 75.70 -80.88
C ALA A 230 13.89 76.51 -79.72
N GLU A 231 14.52 76.46 -78.56
CA GLU A 231 13.93 76.75 -77.22
C GLU A 231 13.00 75.61 -76.74
N MET A 232 13.09 75.09 -75.50
CA MET A 232 14.06 75.32 -74.42
C MET A 232 14.07 74.17 -73.36
N GLY A 233 15.21 73.92 -72.69
CA GLY A 233 15.34 73.11 -71.44
C GLY A 233 15.47 71.59 -71.65
N LYS A 234 16.52 70.82 -71.28
CA LYS A 234 17.57 70.82 -70.22
C LYS A 234 17.10 70.52 -68.77
N GLY A 235 17.73 69.52 -68.14
CA GLY A 235 17.55 69.07 -66.73
C GLY A 235 16.85 67.69 -66.65
N GLN A 236 17.47 66.53 -66.41
CA GLN A 236 18.57 66.11 -65.49
C GLN A 236 18.09 66.10 -64.02
N LEU A 237 17.46 65.03 -63.53
CA LEU A 237 17.97 63.78 -62.90
C LEU A 237 18.19 63.83 -61.35
N PRO A 238 18.03 62.70 -60.61
CA PRO A 238 18.26 62.55 -59.14
C PRO A 238 19.62 61.79 -58.90
N PRO A 239 19.92 60.92 -57.87
CA PRO A 239 19.16 60.36 -56.72
C PRO A 239 19.96 60.11 -55.38
N ALA A 240 19.39 59.27 -54.48
CA ALA A 240 20.06 58.17 -53.72
C ALA A 240 20.25 58.25 -52.17
N GLY A 241 20.47 57.06 -51.58
CA GLY A 241 20.81 56.76 -50.16
C GLY A 241 19.68 56.06 -49.38
N GLY A 242 19.83 54.88 -48.75
CA GLY A 242 20.97 53.93 -48.65
C GLY A 242 21.98 54.26 -47.54
N GLU A 243 22.46 53.33 -46.67
CA GLU A 243 22.14 51.89 -46.49
C GLU A 243 22.07 51.43 -45.00
N PRO A 244 22.97 50.61 -44.38
CA PRO A 244 22.52 49.32 -43.78
C PRO A 244 23.09 48.99 -42.36
N GLU A 245 23.05 47.69 -42.03
CA GLU A 245 23.94 46.89 -41.15
C GLU A 245 23.33 46.23 -39.91
N SER A 246 23.47 44.90 -39.84
CA SER A 246 24.18 44.22 -38.74
C SER A 246 24.64 42.83 -39.20
N GLY A 247 25.69 42.29 -38.58
CA GLY A 247 26.19 40.94 -38.85
C GLY A 247 27.12 40.44 -37.75
N GLN A 248 27.36 39.13 -37.76
CA GLN A 248 28.08 38.31 -36.76
C GLN A 248 27.32 38.08 -35.45
#